data_AF-A0A0F8ZWN8-F1
#
_entry.id   AF-A0A0F8ZWN8-F1
#
_cell.length_a   1.000
_cell.length_b   1.000
_cell.length_c   1.000
_cell.angle_alpha   90.00
_cell.angle_beta   90.00
_cell.angle_gamma   90.00
#
_symmetry.space_group_name_H-M   'P 1'
#
loop_
_entity.id
_entity.type
_entity.pdbx_description
1 polymer ?
#
loop_
_entity_poly.entity_id
_entity_poly.type
_entity_poly.pdbx_seq_one_letter_code
_entity_poly.pdbx_strand_id
1 'polypeptide(L)'
;MSNDRPSRQQQRGTALPVLPLIAAVGLGLAFMGVMLGMMAWWGGDHMSMMRRGSSGADQTPVVSDAEQIMVEMSDFEFFPAKLTVNVGTEVTWVNRDSVPHNAVAGDAAFDTGTLNGGDRWSVVLDQPGTHAYVCTFHPGMEAMLTVR
;
A
#
# COMPACT_ATOMS: atom_id res chain seq x y z
N MET A 1 -60.33 -30.65 23.76
CA MET A 1 -59.41 -31.77 24.06
C MET A 1 -58.00 -31.16 24.02
N SER A 2 -57.55 -30.34 24.97
CA SER A 2 -57.36 -30.59 26.42
C SER A 2 -56.65 -31.93 26.66
N ASN A 3 -55.54 -32.06 27.37
CA ASN A 3 -54.74 -31.12 28.15
C ASN A 3 -53.41 -31.80 28.50
N ASP A 4 -52.36 -30.98 28.61
CA ASP A 4 -51.32 -30.97 29.66
C ASP A 4 -50.82 -32.27 30.31
N ARG A 5 -49.49 -32.43 30.29
CA ARG A 5 -48.72 -32.90 31.46
C ARG A 5 -47.60 -31.91 31.81
N PRO A 6 -47.22 -31.82 33.10
CA PRO A 6 -46.85 -30.55 33.70
C PRO A 6 -45.36 -30.37 33.99
N SER A 7 -45.08 -29.12 34.32
CA SER A 7 -43.87 -28.48 34.79
C SER A 7 -43.10 -29.18 35.91
N ARG A 8 -41.77 -29.15 35.79
CA ARG A 8 -40.88 -29.06 36.96
C ARG A 8 -39.88 -27.93 36.73
N GLN A 9 -40.21 -26.79 37.34
CA GLN A 9 -39.28 -25.74 37.72
C GLN A 9 -38.17 -26.28 38.63
N GLN A 10 -37.12 -25.46 38.78
CA GLN A 10 -35.93 -25.56 39.64
C GLN A 10 -34.76 -26.20 38.88
N GLN A 11 -33.78 -25.44 38.40
CA GLN A 11 -32.94 -24.46 39.11
C GLN A 11 -32.53 -23.34 38.11
N ARG A 12 -32.91 -22.05 38.24
CA ARG A 12 -32.41 -21.00 39.16
C ARG A 12 -30.88 -21.06 39.30
N GLY A 13 -30.13 -20.26 38.54
CA GLY A 13 -29.68 -18.91 38.92
C GLY A 13 -28.21 -19.02 39.35
N THR A 14 -27.25 -18.28 38.81
CA THR A 14 -26.97 -16.90 39.21
C THR A 14 -26.05 -16.21 38.18
N ALA A 15 -26.48 -15.06 37.69
CA ALA A 15 -25.62 -14.02 37.13
C ALA A 15 -24.94 -13.27 38.28
N LEU A 16 -23.63 -12.99 38.19
CA LEU A 16 -22.88 -11.97 38.95
C LEU A 16 -21.49 -11.77 38.27
N PRO A 17 -20.75 -10.69 38.53
CA PRO A 17 -21.14 -9.28 38.60
C PRO A 17 -20.26 -8.38 37.71
N VAL A 18 -20.86 -7.28 37.23
CA VAL A 18 -20.15 -6.13 36.65
C VAL A 18 -19.38 -5.44 37.78
N LEU A 19 -18.06 -5.28 37.66
CA LEU A 19 -17.26 -4.51 38.60
C LEU A 19 -17.19 -3.02 38.19
N PRO A 20 -17.19 -2.10 39.17
CA PRO A 20 -17.41 -0.68 38.95
C PRO A 20 -16.15 0.11 38.60
N LEU A 21 -16.44 1.18 37.86
CA LEU A 21 -15.70 2.41 37.64
C LEU A 21 -15.04 2.94 38.93
N ILE A 22 -13.75 3.26 38.88
CA ILE A 22 -13.15 4.26 39.77
C ILE A 22 -12.77 5.46 38.91
N ALA A 23 -13.46 6.56 39.16
CA ALA A 23 -13.13 7.89 38.69
C ALA A 23 -12.03 8.49 39.57
N ALA A 24 -11.04 9.13 38.95
CA ALA A 24 -10.30 10.23 39.56
C ALA A 24 -10.08 11.31 38.49
N VAL A 25 -10.44 12.53 38.88
CA VAL A 25 -10.66 13.75 38.10
C VAL A 25 -9.39 14.59 38.04
N GLY A 26 -9.22 15.38 36.97
CA GLY A 26 -8.31 16.52 36.95
C GLY A 26 -7.82 16.90 35.54
N LEU A 27 -8.66 17.48 34.68
CA LEU A 27 -8.80 18.93 34.41
C LEU A 27 -7.59 19.56 33.68
N GLY A 28 -7.86 20.18 32.52
CA GLY A 28 -6.89 21.01 31.78
C GLY A 28 -7.04 20.85 30.26
N LEU A 29 -8.15 21.31 29.69
CA LEU A 29 -8.24 22.55 28.92
C LEU A 29 -7.59 22.48 27.53
N ALA A 30 -8.43 22.79 26.55
CA ALA A 30 -8.16 23.07 25.14
C ALA A 30 -6.82 23.78 24.89
N PHE A 31 -6.24 23.60 23.70
CA PHE A 31 -6.09 24.68 22.73
C PHE A 31 -5.42 24.16 21.45
N MET A 32 -6.20 24.17 20.38
CA MET A 32 -5.72 24.24 19.01
C MET A 32 -5.04 25.60 18.82
N GLY A 33 -3.77 25.67 18.41
CA GLY A 33 -3.03 26.92 18.16
C GLY A 33 -1.56 26.63 17.84
N VAL A 34 -1.09 26.74 16.60
CA VAL A 34 -0.73 27.97 15.86
C VAL A 34 0.51 28.66 16.43
N MET A 35 1.44 28.98 15.51
CA MET A 35 2.46 30.05 15.55
C MET A 35 3.84 29.78 16.20
N LEU A 36 4.82 29.62 15.31
CA LEU A 36 6.08 30.40 15.22
C LEU A 36 6.45 31.29 16.43
N GLY A 37 7.54 30.95 17.12
CA GLY A 37 8.30 31.82 18.05
C GLY A 37 9.57 31.09 18.53
N MET A 38 10.72 31.29 17.88
CA MET A 38 11.80 32.21 18.30
C MET A 38 12.37 31.98 19.71
N MET A 39 13.66 31.62 19.71
CA MET A 39 14.73 32.07 20.62
C MET A 39 14.81 31.52 22.06
N ALA A 40 15.80 30.62 22.19
CA ALA A 40 17.01 30.88 22.97
C ALA A 40 16.88 30.94 24.49
N TRP A 41 16.71 29.79 25.14
CA TRP A 41 17.14 29.58 26.52
C TRP A 41 17.70 28.16 26.71
N TRP A 42 18.95 27.95 26.28
CA TRP A 42 20.01 27.25 27.05
C TRP A 42 21.34 27.38 26.29
N GLY A 43 22.10 28.44 26.59
CA GLY A 43 23.51 28.53 26.20
C GLY A 43 24.38 27.77 27.20
N GLY A 44 25.51 27.22 26.73
CA GLY A 44 26.52 26.57 27.57
C GLY A 44 27.61 25.92 26.72
N ASP A 45 28.63 26.71 26.39
CA ASP A 45 29.67 26.45 25.40
C ASP A 45 30.88 25.74 26.02
N HIS A 46 31.28 24.57 25.51
CA HIS A 46 32.56 23.95 25.90
C HIS A 46 33.27 23.24 24.73
N MET A 47 34.29 23.93 24.20
CA MET A 47 35.51 23.43 23.57
C MET A 47 35.45 22.51 22.34
N SER A 48 35.80 23.11 21.21
CA SER A 48 36.47 22.48 20.07
C SER A 48 37.86 21.97 20.43
N MET A 49 38.21 20.73 20.00
CA MET A 49 39.43 20.38 19.23
C MET A 49 39.77 18.87 19.30
N MET A 50 39.93 18.29 18.10
CA MET A 50 40.76 17.13 17.76
C MET A 50 40.38 15.73 18.26
N ARG A 51 39.75 14.93 17.38
CA ARG A 51 40.46 13.76 16.83
C ARG A 51 39.89 13.26 15.50
N ARG A 52 40.82 13.18 14.55
CA ARG A 52 40.77 12.52 13.25
C ARG A 52 40.66 10.99 13.43
N GLY A 53 39.78 10.36 12.64
CA GLY A 53 39.96 9.02 12.10
C GLY A 53 38.99 7.93 12.58
N SER A 54 38.01 7.58 11.73
CA SER A 54 37.78 6.17 11.34
C SER A 54 36.79 6.12 10.16
N SER A 55 37.26 5.62 9.02
CA SER A 55 36.43 5.20 7.91
C SER A 55 35.70 3.91 8.34
N GLY A 56 34.42 4.04 8.66
CA GLY A 56 33.51 2.90 8.87
C GLY A 56 32.38 3.01 7.87
N ALA A 57 32.54 2.39 6.72
CA ALA A 57 31.40 2.01 5.91
C ALA A 57 30.62 0.95 6.69
N ASP A 58 29.43 1.28 7.18
CA ASP A 58 28.40 0.27 7.46
C ASP A 58 27.00 0.91 7.47
N GLN A 59 26.32 0.69 6.34
CA GLN A 59 24.88 0.59 6.14
C GLN A 59 23.97 1.68 6.70
N THR A 60 23.82 2.74 5.90
CA THR A 60 22.51 3.38 5.76
C THR A 60 21.52 2.36 5.19
N PRO A 61 20.35 2.13 5.80
CA PRO A 61 19.33 1.26 5.22
C PRO A 61 18.92 1.86 3.88
N VAL A 62 19.20 1.15 2.80
CA VAL A 62 18.70 1.50 1.48
C VAL A 62 17.24 1.10 1.47
N VAL A 63 16.36 2.00 1.90
CA VAL A 63 14.95 1.89 1.53
C VAL A 63 14.82 2.60 0.19
N SER A 64 15.31 1.95 -0.87
CA SER A 64 14.74 2.21 -2.18
C SER A 64 13.53 1.31 -2.28
N ASP A 65 12.42 1.74 -1.67
CA ASP A 65 11.13 1.32 -2.21
C ASP A 65 11.13 1.91 -3.62
N ALA A 66 11.57 1.10 -4.59
CA ALA A 66 11.36 1.39 -5.99
C ALA A 66 9.86 1.54 -6.09
N GLU A 67 9.40 2.77 -6.31
CA GLU A 67 8.00 3.09 -6.50
C GLU A 67 7.44 2.06 -7.49
N GLN A 68 6.64 1.11 -6.99
CA GLN A 68 6.17 -0.01 -7.80
C GLN A 68 5.26 0.57 -8.87
N ILE A 69 5.74 0.63 -10.11
CA ILE A 69 4.97 1.15 -11.21
C ILE A 69 3.91 0.11 -11.57
N MET A 70 2.65 0.44 -11.30
CA MET A 70 1.52 -0.46 -11.55
C MET A 70 0.68 -0.01 -12.74
N VAL A 71 0.20 -1.00 -13.49
CA VAL A 71 -0.84 -0.86 -14.51
C VAL A 71 -2.02 -1.72 -14.06
N GLU A 72 -3.15 -1.09 -13.75
CA GLU A 72 -4.38 -1.81 -13.43
C GLU A 72 -5.15 -2.16 -14.70
N MET A 73 -5.73 -3.36 -14.75
CA MET A 73 -6.70 -3.77 -15.76
C MET A 73 -8.07 -3.75 -15.09
N SER A 74 -8.87 -2.72 -15.38
CA SER A 74 -10.21 -2.53 -14.82
C SER A 74 -11.14 -1.94 -15.85
N ASP A 75 -12.43 -2.30 -15.80
CA ASP A 75 -13.45 -1.80 -16.74
C ASP A 75 -13.05 -2.02 -18.21
N PHE A 76 -12.34 -3.12 -18.51
CA PHE A 76 -11.79 -3.44 -19.84
C PHE A 76 -10.80 -2.39 -20.39
N GLU A 77 -10.11 -1.66 -19.50
CA GLU A 77 -9.10 -0.67 -19.85
C GLU A 77 -7.80 -0.90 -19.06
N PHE A 78 -6.68 -0.42 -19.60
CA PHE A 78 -5.41 -0.33 -18.88
C PHE A 78 -5.28 1.05 -18.23
N PHE A 79 -4.96 1.09 -16.93
CA PHE A 79 -4.75 2.32 -16.18
C PHE A 79 -3.36 2.38 -15.54
N PRO A 80 -2.52 3.37 -15.91
CA PRO A 80 -2.77 4.38 -16.94
C PRO A 80 -2.62 3.81 -18.37
N ALA A 81 -3.44 4.32 -19.31
CA ALA A 81 -3.36 3.93 -20.72
C ALA A 81 -2.08 4.42 -21.44
N LYS A 82 -1.39 5.40 -20.84
CA LYS A 82 -0.08 5.89 -21.28
C LYS A 82 0.85 5.96 -20.08
N LEU A 83 1.96 5.25 -20.15
CA LEU A 83 2.93 5.16 -19.07
C LEU A 83 4.33 5.47 -19.62
N THR A 84 5.10 6.30 -18.92
CA THR A 84 6.52 6.53 -19.22
C THR A 84 7.37 6.14 -18.02
N VAL A 85 8.37 5.29 -18.24
CA VAL A 85 9.29 4.79 -17.21
C VAL A 85 10.73 4.90 -17.69
N ASN A 86 11.68 4.76 -16.76
CA ASN A 86 13.09 4.70 -17.11
C ASN A 86 13.49 3.26 -17.46
N VAL A 87 14.55 3.08 -18.25
CA VAL A 87 15.18 1.75 -18.46
C VAL A 87 15.49 1.07 -17.12
N GLY A 88 15.21 -0.22 -17.02
CA GLY A 88 15.39 -1.05 -15.82
C GLY A 88 14.24 -0.98 -14.82
N THR A 89 13.15 -0.28 -15.15
CA THR A 89 11.95 -0.23 -14.30
C THR A 89 11.22 -1.56 -14.35
N GLU A 90 10.84 -2.09 -13.19
CA GLU A 90 9.86 -3.18 -13.07
C GLU A 90 8.44 -2.60 -13.09
N VAL A 91 7.64 -3.01 -14.07
CA VAL A 91 6.23 -2.64 -14.18
C VAL A 91 5.37 -3.85 -13.82
N THR A 92 4.37 -3.64 -12.98
CA THR A 92 3.44 -4.70 -12.55
C THR A 92 2.05 -4.46 -13.12
N TRP A 93 1.54 -5.43 -13.87
CA TRP A 93 0.14 -5.46 -14.29
C TRP A 93 -0.69 -6.19 -13.24
N VAL A 94 -1.84 -5.64 -12.88
CA VAL A 94 -2.79 -6.25 -11.95
C VAL A 94 -4.17 -6.31 -12.56
N ASN A 95 -4.77 -7.50 -12.59
CA ASN A 95 -6.14 -7.66 -13.05
C ASN A 95 -7.13 -7.37 -11.90
N ARG A 96 -7.88 -6.28 -12.02
CA ARG A 96 -8.94 -5.89 -11.08
C ARG A 96 -10.34 -6.30 -11.56
N ASP A 97 -10.46 -6.68 -12.82
CA ASP A 97 -11.70 -7.24 -13.36
C ASP A 97 -11.88 -8.71 -12.92
N SER A 98 -13.11 -9.21 -13.07
CA SER A 98 -13.42 -10.62 -12.80
C SER A 98 -13.13 -11.56 -13.98
N VAL A 99 -12.90 -10.99 -15.18
CA VAL A 99 -12.61 -11.72 -16.41
C VAL A 99 -11.10 -11.79 -16.68
N PRO A 100 -10.60 -12.81 -17.40
CA PRO A 100 -9.18 -12.92 -17.71
C PRO A 100 -8.69 -11.81 -18.65
N HIS A 101 -7.50 -11.29 -18.38
CA HIS A 101 -6.81 -10.30 -19.22
C HIS A 101 -5.36 -10.72 -19.48
N ASN A 102 -4.69 -10.02 -20.39
CA ASN A 102 -3.24 -10.06 -20.57
C ASN A 102 -2.77 -8.69 -21.08
N ALA A 103 -1.46 -8.46 -21.07
CA ALA A 103 -0.82 -7.34 -21.76
C ALA A 103 0.27 -7.88 -22.68
N VAL A 104 0.11 -7.67 -23.98
CA VAL A 104 1.02 -8.17 -25.03
C VAL A 104 1.49 -7.01 -25.88
N ALA A 105 2.81 -6.77 -25.88
CA ALA A 105 3.42 -5.76 -26.72
C ALA A 105 3.51 -6.22 -28.18
N GLY A 106 3.11 -5.36 -29.12
CA GLY A 106 3.09 -5.70 -30.55
C GLY A 106 4.48 -5.93 -31.17
N ASP A 107 5.53 -5.44 -30.53
CA ASP A 107 6.94 -5.64 -30.90
C ASP A 107 7.60 -6.80 -30.13
N ALA A 108 6.81 -7.58 -29.38
CA ALA A 108 7.26 -8.67 -28.53
C ALA A 108 8.23 -8.27 -27.41
N ALA A 109 8.24 -6.99 -26.99
CA ALA A 109 9.03 -6.54 -25.85
C ALA A 109 8.60 -7.21 -24.52
N PHE A 110 7.31 -7.54 -24.39
CA PHE A 110 6.77 -8.28 -23.24
C PHE A 110 5.45 -8.99 -23.57
N ASP A 111 5.14 -10.02 -22.78
CA ASP A 111 3.85 -10.72 -22.71
C ASP A 111 3.65 -11.18 -21.25
N THR A 112 2.54 -10.80 -20.62
CA THR A 112 2.23 -11.19 -19.23
C THR A 112 1.68 -12.62 -19.11
N GLY A 113 1.32 -13.25 -20.21
CA GLY A 113 0.41 -14.38 -20.21
C GLY A 113 -0.97 -14.00 -19.66
N THR A 114 -1.81 -15.01 -19.41
CA THR A 114 -3.16 -14.81 -18.85
C THR A 114 -3.10 -14.47 -17.37
N LEU A 115 -3.75 -13.38 -16.98
CA LEU A 115 -4.02 -12.96 -15.62
C LEU A 115 -5.51 -13.10 -15.34
N ASN A 116 -5.90 -14.00 -14.45
CA ASN A 116 -7.28 -14.08 -13.96
C ASN A 116 -7.55 -12.93 -12.97
N GLY A 117 -8.82 -12.75 -12.56
CA GLY A 117 -9.17 -11.71 -11.61
C GLY A 117 -8.38 -11.81 -10.30
N GLY A 118 -7.69 -10.72 -9.93
CA GLY A 118 -6.82 -10.63 -8.76
C GLY A 118 -5.35 -11.03 -9.01
N ASP A 119 -5.05 -11.65 -10.15
CA ASP A 119 -3.68 -12.01 -10.52
C ASP A 119 -2.84 -10.76 -10.84
N ARG A 120 -1.52 -10.92 -10.73
CA ARG A 120 -0.55 -9.88 -11.09
C ARG A 120 0.69 -10.48 -11.73
N TRP A 121 1.34 -9.70 -12.57
CA TRP A 121 2.59 -10.08 -13.22
C TRP A 121 3.50 -8.88 -13.41
N SER A 122 4.81 -9.08 -13.24
CA SER A 122 5.81 -8.02 -13.29
C SER A 122 6.82 -8.29 -14.41
N VAL A 123 7.22 -7.23 -15.11
CA VAL A 123 8.23 -7.28 -16.19
C VAL A 123 9.23 -6.16 -15.99
N VAL A 124 10.52 -6.48 -16.07
CA VAL A 124 11.62 -5.49 -16.10
C VAL A 124 11.85 -5.03 -17.54
N LEU A 125 11.87 -3.72 -17.74
CA LEU A 125 11.95 -3.10 -19.07
C LEU A 125 13.34 -2.56 -19.35
N ASP A 126 14.18 -3.38 -19.98
CA ASP A 126 15.60 -3.07 -20.19
C ASP A 126 15.93 -2.44 -21.55
N GLN A 127 14.94 -2.34 -22.45
CA GLN A 127 15.14 -1.78 -23.78
C GLN A 127 14.39 -0.44 -23.92
N PRO A 128 15.08 0.66 -24.27
CA PRO A 128 14.40 1.92 -24.54
C PRO A 128 13.54 1.80 -25.80
N GLY A 129 12.39 2.47 -25.80
CA GLY A 129 11.44 2.36 -26.89
C GLY A 129 10.05 2.85 -26.53
N THR A 130 9.14 2.76 -27.50
CA THR A 130 7.70 2.92 -27.26
C THR A 130 6.99 1.66 -27.70
N HIS A 131 6.38 1.00 -26.74
CA HIS A 131 5.72 -0.29 -26.88
C HIS A 131 4.20 -0.06 -26.85
N ALA A 132 3.56 -0.19 -28.00
CA ALA A 132 2.11 -0.30 -28.06
C ALA A 132 1.72 -1.73 -27.70
N TYR A 133 0.74 -1.90 -26.81
CA TYR A 133 0.33 -3.20 -26.32
C TYR A 133 -1.18 -3.30 -26.16
N VAL A 134 -1.67 -4.53 -26.19
CA VAL A 134 -3.10 -4.85 -26.19
C VAL A 134 -3.42 -5.98 -25.22
N CYS A 135 -4.68 -6.08 -24.84
CA CYS A 135 -5.25 -7.32 -24.31
C CYS A 135 -5.80 -8.15 -25.47
N THR A 136 -5.35 -9.40 -25.62
CA THR A 136 -5.76 -10.25 -26.74
C THR A 136 -7.15 -10.84 -26.58
N PHE A 137 -7.72 -10.77 -25.37
CA PHE A 137 -9.08 -11.24 -25.07
C PHE A 137 -10.16 -10.20 -25.44
N HIS A 138 -9.82 -8.91 -25.44
CA HIS A 138 -10.79 -7.81 -25.50
C HIS A 138 -10.37 -6.77 -26.55
N PRO A 139 -11.00 -6.76 -27.74
CA PRO A 139 -10.73 -5.76 -28.76
C PRO A 139 -10.99 -4.34 -28.24
N GLY A 140 -10.07 -3.42 -28.52
CA GLY A 140 -10.14 -2.01 -28.08
C GLY A 140 -9.49 -1.73 -26.73
N MET A 141 -9.07 -2.75 -26.00
CA MET A 141 -8.25 -2.58 -24.78
C MET A 141 -6.78 -2.44 -25.18
N GLU A 142 -6.33 -1.19 -25.31
CA GLU A 142 -5.01 -0.83 -25.83
C GLU A 142 -4.32 0.21 -24.94
N ALA A 143 -2.99 0.18 -24.91
CA ALA A 143 -2.21 1.16 -24.18
C ALA A 143 -0.80 1.33 -24.77
N MET A 144 -0.07 2.32 -24.25
CA MET A 144 1.27 2.67 -24.69
C MET A 144 2.22 2.82 -23.51
N LEU A 145 3.39 2.19 -23.63
CA LEU A 145 4.46 2.22 -22.65
C LEU A 145 5.73 2.78 -23.29
N THR A 146 6.23 3.90 -22.79
CA THR A 146 7.50 4.49 -23.24
C THR A 146 8.58 4.24 -22.20
N VAL A 147 9.68 3.60 -22.62
CA VAL A 147 10.87 3.36 -21.82
C VAL A 147 11.97 4.30 -22.31
N ARG A 148 12.55 5.10 -21.41
CA ARG A 148 13.54 6.14 -21.74
C ARG A 148 14.73 6.22 -20.80
#